data_AF-A0AAU2LM32-F1
#
_entry.id   AF-A0AAU2LM32-F1
#
_cell.length_a   1.000
_cell.length_b   1.000
_cell.length_c   1.000
_cell.angle_alpha   90.00
_cell.angle_beta   90.00
_cell.angle_gamma   90.00
#
_symmetry.space_group_name_H-M   'P 1'
#
loop_
_entity.id
_entity.type
_entity.pdbx_description
1 polymer ?
#
loop_
_entity_poly.entity_id
_entity_poly.type
_entity_poly.pdbx_seq_one_letter_code
_entity_poly.pdbx_strand_id
1 'polypeptide(L)'
;MAGEPQADCLFCKIVAGSIPATVVRETETTFAFRDINPQAPTHVLVIPRVHYPDAASLAAAEPAVAADLLAEAGRIAAEEKVDDHGYRVVFNTGAGAGQTVFHAHAHVLGGRGLQWPPG
;
A
#
# COMPACT_ATOMS: atom_id res chain seq x y z
N MET A 1 20.79 -1.33 0.25
CA MET A 1 20.78 -2.18 -0.95
C MET A 1 19.33 -2.45 -1.35
N ALA A 2 19.08 -3.14 -2.48
CA ALA A 2 17.71 -3.53 -2.85
C ALA A 2 17.07 -4.37 -1.74
N GLY A 3 15.82 -4.08 -1.37
CA GLY A 3 15.10 -4.75 -0.29
C GLY A 3 15.40 -4.25 1.13
N GLU A 4 16.52 -3.54 1.36
CA GLU A 4 16.88 -3.04 2.69
C GLU A 4 16.16 -1.73 3.04
N PRO A 5 15.71 -1.54 4.30
CA PRO A 5 15.12 -0.29 4.76
C PRO A 5 16.01 0.93 4.48
N GLN A 6 15.41 2.03 4.03
CA GLN A 6 16.10 3.29 3.73
C GLN A 6 15.79 4.33 4.82
N ALA A 7 16.82 5.00 5.34
CA ALA A 7 16.70 5.93 6.46
C ALA A 7 15.97 7.24 6.11
N ASP A 8 15.89 7.59 4.83
CA ASP A 8 15.17 8.76 4.30
C ASP A 8 13.75 8.41 3.82
N CYS A 9 13.41 7.13 3.68
CA CYS A 9 12.08 6.69 3.28
C CYS A 9 11.06 6.83 4.43
N LEU A 10 9.97 7.57 4.16
CA LEU A 10 8.85 7.75 5.10
C LEU A 10 8.24 6.40 5.54
N PHE A 11 8.01 5.50 4.60
CA PHE A 11 7.36 4.22 4.87
C PHE A 11 8.28 3.23 5.61
N CYS A 12 9.59 3.24 5.34
CA CYS A 12 10.55 2.50 6.16
C CYS A 12 10.54 2.96 7.62
N LYS A 13 10.43 4.27 7.88
CA LYS A 13 10.31 4.82 9.24
C LYS A 13 9.01 4.41 9.93
N ILE A 14 7.91 4.30 9.19
CA ILE A 14 6.63 3.78 9.71
C ILE A 14 6.77 2.31 10.09
N VAL A 15 7.32 1.47 9.21
CA VAL A 15 7.56 0.04 9.49
C VAL A 15 8.49 -0.15 10.69
N ALA A 16 9.48 0.73 10.86
CA ALA A 16 10.40 0.73 12.00
C ALA A 16 9.81 1.32 13.29
N GLY A 17 8.56 1.81 13.28
CA GLY A 17 7.90 2.45 14.42
C GLY A 17 8.47 3.81 14.82
N SER A 18 9.32 4.41 13.98
CA SER A 18 9.93 5.73 14.24
C SER A 18 8.97 6.89 13.95
N ILE A 19 7.93 6.65 13.14
CA ILE A 19 6.85 7.59 12.84
C ILE A 19 5.53 6.89 13.13
N PRO A 20 4.58 7.54 13.84
CA PRO A 20 3.30 6.93 14.15
C PRO A 20 2.45 6.76 12.89
N ALA A 21 1.69 5.68 12.84
CA ALA A 21 0.66 5.43 11.85
C ALA A 21 -0.54 4.75 12.50
N THR A 22 -1.73 4.95 11.94
CA THR A 22 -2.92 4.19 12.35
C THR A 22 -2.86 2.82 11.68
N VAL A 23 -2.21 1.87 12.34
CA VAL A 23 -2.02 0.51 11.85
C VAL A 23 -3.37 -0.20 11.74
N VAL A 24 -3.58 -0.84 10.60
CA VAL A 24 -4.75 -1.66 10.29
C VAL A 24 -4.39 -3.13 10.43
N ARG A 25 -3.27 -3.56 9.83
CA ARG A 25 -2.84 -4.96 9.83
C ARG A 25 -1.35 -5.09 9.62
N GLU A 26 -0.77 -6.13 10.19
CA GLU A 26 0.65 -6.45 10.07
C GLU A 26 0.85 -7.95 9.82
N THR A 27 1.75 -8.27 8.91
CA THR A 27 2.20 -9.65 8.67
C THR A 27 3.72 -9.72 8.71
N GLU A 28 4.27 -10.89 8.41
CA GLU A 28 5.71 -11.08 8.23
C GLU A 28 6.26 -10.27 7.04
N THR A 29 5.51 -10.15 5.95
CA THR A 29 5.99 -9.53 4.69
C THR A 29 5.35 -8.18 4.38
N THR A 30 4.20 -7.88 4.98
CA THR A 30 3.41 -6.67 4.71
C THR A 30 3.08 -5.87 5.97
N PHE A 31 2.82 -4.59 5.76
CA PHE A 31 2.40 -3.65 6.79
C PHE A 31 1.32 -2.74 6.20
N ALA A 32 0.19 -2.58 6.90
CA ALA A 32 -0.95 -1.82 6.40
C ALA A 32 -1.43 -0.78 7.41
N PHE A 33 -1.69 0.42 6.92
CA PHE A 33 -2.06 1.57 7.75
C PHE A 33 -2.95 2.55 6.99
N ARG A 34 -3.73 3.35 7.72
CA ARG A 34 -4.62 4.34 7.11
C ARG A 34 -3.81 5.48 6.48
N ASP A 35 -4.19 5.87 5.27
CA ASP A 35 -3.64 7.06 4.64
C ASP A 35 -4.07 8.30 5.44
N ILE A 36 -3.12 9.22 5.65
CA ILE A 36 -3.37 10.48 6.39
C ILE A 36 -4.20 11.48 5.57
N ASN A 37 -4.27 11.32 4.25
CA ASN A 37 -5.04 12.12 3.32
C ASN A 37 -6.01 11.23 2.50
N PRO A 38 -7.06 10.69 3.14
CA PRO A 38 -7.95 9.71 2.53
C PRO A 38 -8.69 10.26 1.30
N GLN A 39 -8.67 9.49 0.19
CA GLN A 39 -9.39 9.83 -1.06
C GLN A 39 -10.74 9.09 -1.18
N ALA A 40 -11.05 8.23 -0.22
CA ALA A 40 -12.32 7.53 -0.08
C ALA A 40 -12.55 7.27 1.43
N PRO A 41 -13.80 6.99 1.88
CA PRO A 41 -14.08 6.69 3.28
C PRO A 41 -13.17 5.61 3.88
N THR A 42 -12.89 4.56 3.10
CA THR A 42 -11.79 3.63 3.38
C THR A 42 -10.64 3.96 2.43
N HIS A 43 -9.49 4.36 2.99
CA HIS A 43 -8.24 4.51 2.28
C HIS A 43 -7.09 3.94 3.11
N VAL A 44 -6.64 2.74 2.76
CA VAL A 44 -5.56 2.03 3.46
C VAL A 44 -4.40 1.83 2.49
N LEU A 45 -3.19 2.04 2.96
CA LEU A 45 -1.97 1.71 2.24
C LEU A 45 -1.46 0.35 2.70
N VAL A 46 -1.19 -0.55 1.76
CA VAL A 46 -0.51 -1.83 2.01
C VAL A 46 0.88 -1.75 1.41
N ILE A 47 1.90 -1.91 2.24
CA ILE A 47 3.30 -1.79 1.83
C ILE A 47 4.06 -3.09 2.16
N PRO A 48 5.11 -3.45 1.41
CA PRO A 48 6.03 -4.48 1.83
C PRO A 48 6.89 -3.95 2.98
N ARG A 49 7.33 -4.85 3.88
CA ARG A 49 8.34 -4.49 4.89
C ARG A 49 9.72 -4.23 4.27
N VAL A 50 10.05 -4.95 3.20
CA VAL A 50 11.23 -4.71 2.37
C VAL A 50 11.07 -3.43 1.55
N HIS A 51 12.17 -2.76 1.22
CA HIS A 51 12.12 -1.52 0.44
C HIS A 51 12.41 -1.78 -1.04
N TYR A 52 11.41 -1.50 -1.88
CA TYR A 52 11.53 -1.39 -3.33
C TYR A 52 10.81 -0.12 -3.79
N PRO A 53 11.33 0.62 -4.78
CA PRO A 53 10.81 1.93 -5.11
C PRO A 53 9.38 1.89 -5.66
N ASP A 54 8.96 0.82 -6.31
CA ASP A 54 7.64 0.69 -6.92
C ASP A 54 7.19 -0.79 -7.00
N ALA A 55 5.95 -1.02 -7.41
CA ALA A 55 5.38 -2.36 -7.49
C ALA A 55 6.05 -3.26 -8.54
N ALA A 56 6.56 -2.69 -9.63
CA ALA A 56 7.18 -3.46 -10.72
C ALA A 56 8.55 -3.99 -10.31
N SER A 57 9.37 -3.14 -9.68
CA SER A 57 10.66 -3.51 -9.10
C SER A 57 10.51 -4.53 -7.97
N LEU A 58 9.50 -4.36 -7.10
CA LEU A 58 9.14 -5.36 -6.09
C LEU A 58 8.79 -6.69 -6.75
N ALA A 59 7.89 -6.71 -7.73
CA ALA A 59 7.44 -7.96 -8.36
C ALA A 59 8.57 -8.69 -9.11
N ALA A 60 9.51 -7.95 -9.70
CA ALA A 60 10.66 -8.53 -10.38
C ALA A 60 11.67 -9.16 -9.41
N ALA A 61 11.87 -8.55 -8.24
CA ALA A 61 12.85 -9.02 -7.26
C ALA A 61 12.28 -10.04 -6.26
N GLU A 62 11.04 -9.83 -5.81
CA GLU A 62 10.35 -10.56 -4.73
C GLU A 62 8.90 -10.87 -5.11
N PRO A 63 8.65 -11.73 -6.13
CA PRO A 63 7.32 -11.98 -6.66
C PRO A 63 6.31 -12.52 -5.62
N ALA A 64 6.80 -13.27 -4.61
CA ALA A 64 5.97 -13.75 -3.51
C ALA A 64 5.46 -12.59 -2.64
N VAL A 65 6.31 -11.62 -2.31
CA VAL A 65 5.92 -10.43 -1.53
C VAL A 65 4.93 -9.56 -2.31
N ALA A 66 5.10 -9.46 -3.63
CA ALA A 66 4.12 -8.76 -4.48
C ALA A 66 2.75 -9.46 -4.47
N ALA A 67 2.71 -10.79 -4.47
CA ALA A 67 1.47 -11.55 -4.31
C ALA A 67 0.85 -11.33 -2.92
N ASP A 68 1.67 -11.29 -1.87
CA ASP A 68 1.22 -11.01 -0.50
C ASP A 68 0.55 -9.64 -0.39
N LEU A 69 1.07 -8.60 -1.06
CA LEU A 69 0.43 -7.28 -1.10
C LEU A 69 -0.99 -7.34 -1.65
N LEU A 70 -1.20 -8.04 -2.76
CA LEU A 70 -2.51 -8.18 -3.39
C LEU A 70 -3.47 -9.02 -2.53
N ALA A 71 -2.98 -10.12 -1.96
CA ALA A 71 -3.76 -10.95 -1.04
C ALA A 71 -4.20 -10.15 0.20
N GLU A 72 -3.30 -9.32 0.72
CA GLU A 72 -3.54 -8.49 1.88
C GLU A 72 -4.51 -7.35 1.59
N ALA A 73 -4.42 -6.72 0.40
CA ALA A 73 -5.40 -5.73 -0.03
C ALA A 73 -6.83 -6.27 -0.05
N GLY A 74 -7.02 -7.52 -0.52
CA GLY A 74 -8.33 -8.18 -0.49
C GLY A 74 -8.82 -8.48 0.93
N ARG A 75 -7.94 -8.93 1.84
CA ARG A 75 -8.29 -9.15 3.25
C ARG A 75 -8.71 -7.86 3.95
N ILE A 76 -7.96 -6.78 3.72
CA ILE A 76 -8.27 -5.46 4.29
C ILE A 76 -9.61 -4.96 3.76
N ALA A 77 -9.90 -5.12 2.47
CA ALA A 77 -11.19 -4.74 1.92
C ALA A 77 -12.37 -5.45 2.61
N ALA A 78 -12.22 -6.75 2.92
CA ALA A 78 -13.21 -7.53 3.66
C ALA A 78 -13.33 -7.10 5.13
N GLU A 79 -12.20 -6.91 5.82
CA GLU A 79 -12.19 -6.46 7.23
C GLU A 79 -12.78 -5.05 7.39
N GLU A 80 -12.57 -4.17 6.42
CA GLU A 80 -13.14 -2.82 6.35
C GLU A 80 -14.58 -2.80 5.79
N LYS A 81 -15.13 -3.96 5.40
CA LYS A 81 -16.50 -4.13 4.89
C LYS A 81 -16.80 -3.30 3.64
N VAL A 82 -15.83 -3.21 2.74
CA VAL A 82 -15.97 -2.50 1.45
C VAL A 82 -15.97 -3.45 0.26
N ASP A 83 -15.75 -4.73 0.47
CA ASP A 83 -15.76 -5.78 -0.57
C ASP A 83 -17.16 -6.04 -1.14
N ASP A 84 -18.21 -5.97 -0.32
CA ASP A 84 -19.61 -6.14 -0.76
C ASP A 84 -20.05 -5.11 -1.83
N HIS A 85 -19.53 -3.89 -1.74
CA HIS A 85 -19.84 -2.77 -2.65
C HIS A 85 -18.74 -2.51 -3.69
N GLY A 86 -17.66 -3.28 -3.63
CA GLY A 86 -16.48 -3.12 -4.47
C GLY A 86 -15.48 -2.09 -3.93
N TYR A 87 -14.22 -2.34 -4.28
CA TYR A 87 -13.07 -1.50 -3.93
C TYR A 87 -12.14 -1.37 -5.15
N ARG A 88 -11.21 -0.42 -5.09
CA ARG A 88 -10.14 -0.28 -6.09
C ARG A 88 -8.80 -0.43 -5.41
N VAL A 89 -7.92 -1.22 -6.04
CA VAL A 89 -6.50 -1.28 -5.70
C VAL A 89 -5.74 -0.45 -6.72
N VAL A 90 -4.90 0.48 -6.26
CA VAL A 90 -4.08 1.34 -7.13
C VAL A 90 -2.61 1.22 -6.73
N PHE A 91 -1.77 1.03 -7.74
CA PHE A 91 -0.32 1.20 -7.63
C PHE A 91 0.10 2.31 -8.58
N ASN A 92 0.75 3.33 -8.06
CA ASN A 92 1.33 4.40 -8.87
C ASN A 92 2.82 4.12 -9.07
N THR A 93 3.27 4.16 -10.32
CA THR A 93 4.69 4.01 -10.68
C THR A 93 5.20 5.28 -11.34
N GLY A 94 6.14 5.95 -10.66
CA GLY A 94 6.74 7.20 -11.09
C GLY A 94 5.90 8.44 -10.73
N ALA A 95 6.59 9.58 -10.65
CA ALA A 95 5.99 10.85 -10.23
C ALA A 95 4.83 11.31 -11.14
N GLY A 96 4.91 11.03 -12.46
CA GLY A 96 3.86 11.38 -13.41
C GLY A 96 2.54 10.63 -13.20
N ALA A 97 2.57 9.49 -12.50
CA ALA A 97 1.39 8.74 -12.10
C ALA A 97 0.91 9.10 -10.67
N GLY A 98 1.50 10.12 -10.04
CA GLY A 98 1.14 10.53 -8.67
C GLY A 98 1.86 9.77 -7.57
N GLN A 99 2.94 9.02 -7.88
CA GLN A 99 3.76 8.40 -6.84
C GLN A 99 4.58 9.46 -6.10
N THR A 100 4.34 9.63 -4.80
CA THR A 100 5.03 10.61 -3.95
C THR A 100 5.99 9.98 -2.95
N VAL A 101 5.74 8.73 -2.54
CA VAL A 101 6.66 7.92 -1.74
C VAL A 101 7.20 6.77 -2.59
N PHE A 102 8.51 6.77 -2.80
CA PHE A 102 9.21 5.74 -3.58
C PHE A 102 9.51 4.51 -2.72
N HIS A 103 8.43 3.91 -2.24
CA HIS A 103 8.37 2.62 -1.57
C HIS A 103 7.07 1.97 -2.04
N ALA A 104 7.11 0.79 -2.65
CA ALA A 104 5.95 0.13 -3.25
C ALA A 104 4.74 0.13 -2.30
N HIS A 105 3.59 0.60 -2.76
CA HIS A 105 2.39 0.67 -1.93
C HIS A 105 1.13 0.47 -2.77
N ALA A 106 0.23 -0.37 -2.26
CA ALA A 106 -1.10 -0.54 -2.79
C ALA A 106 -2.04 0.41 -2.04
N HIS A 107 -2.72 1.29 -2.74
CA HIS A 107 -3.87 2.00 -2.19
C HIS A 107 -5.10 1.09 -2.27
N VAL A 108 -5.77 0.87 -1.14
CA VAL A 108 -7.06 0.18 -1.06
C VAL A 108 -8.13 1.23 -0.79
N LEU A 109 -8.94 1.53 -1.81
CA LEU A 109 -9.97 2.57 -1.76
C LEU A 109 -11.36 1.95 -1.80
N GLY A 110 -12.25 2.35 -0.89
CA GLY A 110 -13.60 1.83 -0.80
C GLY A 110 -14.57 2.71 0.01
N GLY A 111 -15.80 2.24 0.17
CA GLY A 111 -16.84 2.92 0.94
C GLY A 111 -17.60 4.03 0.20
N ARG A 112 -17.35 4.19 -1.11
CA ARG A 112 -18.11 5.06 -2.01
C ARG A 112 -18.02 4.56 -3.47
N GLY A 113 -18.88 5.05 -4.35
CA GLY A 113 -18.74 4.83 -5.79
C GLY A 113 -17.42 5.43 -6.34
N LEU A 114 -16.61 4.59 -6.98
CA LEU A 114 -15.33 4.97 -7.60
C LEU A 114 -15.52 5.19 -9.10
N GLN A 115 -15.19 6.39 -9.58
CA GLN A 115 -15.47 6.83 -10.95
C GLN A 115 -14.47 6.28 -11.97
N TRP A 116 -14.80 6.45 -13.25
CA TRP A 116 -13.94 6.15 -14.40
C TRP A 116 -13.82 7.39 -15.31
N PRO A 117 -12.63 7.75 -15.82
CA PRO A 117 -11.34 7.06 -15.68
C PRO A 117 -10.76 7.08 -14.25
N PRO A 118 -9.77 6.22 -13.93
CA PRO A 118 -9.20 6.06 -12.59
C PRO A 118 -7.99 7.00 -12.39
N GLY A 119 -8.19 8.27 -12.71
CA GLY A 119 -7.22 9.36 -12.54
C GLY A 119 -7.98 10.65 -12.30
#